data_AF-A0A2U3CHP6-F1
#
_entry.id   AF-A0A2U3CHP6-F1
#
_cell.length_a   1.000
_cell.length_b   1.000
_cell.length_c   1.000
_cell.angle_alpha   90.00
_cell.angle_beta   90.00
_cell.angle_gamma   90.00
#
_symmetry.space_group_name_H-M   'P 1'
#
loop_
_entity.id
_entity.type
_entity.pdbx_description
1 polymer ?
#
loop_
_entity_poly.entity_id
_entity_poly.type
_entity_poly.pdbx_seq_one_letter_code
_entity_poly.pdbx_strand_id
1 'polypeptide(L)'
;MYNMSFSLKDKISFLTLKYPSTSQMEIWQLKRTRLTGKQIAQRKQISRAAVSKTLKEANKRVMALLENGARMNKIHLDLLSAKFGFARGYNHVFKVR
;
A
#
# COMPACT_ATOMS: atom_id res chain seq x y z
N MET A 1 -27.48 21.45 1.60
CA MET A 1 -26.35 21.89 2.43
C MET A 1 -25.54 20.66 2.81
N TYR A 2 -24.40 20.40 2.16
CA TYR A 2 -23.54 19.26 2.52
C TYR A 2 -22.59 19.69 3.63
N ASN A 3 -22.82 19.17 4.83
CA ASN A 3 -21.91 19.29 5.97
C ASN A 3 -20.64 18.50 5.65
N MET A 4 -19.61 19.23 5.22
CA MET A 4 -18.28 18.69 5.02
C MET A 4 -17.55 18.71 6.36
N SER A 5 -17.88 17.75 7.21
CA SER A 5 -17.18 17.50 8.47
C SER A 5 -15.77 16.99 8.17
N PHE A 6 -14.84 17.91 7.89
CA PHE A 6 -13.42 17.60 7.77
C PHE A 6 -12.92 17.19 9.18
N SER A 7 -12.88 15.89 9.44
CA SER A 7 -12.51 15.35 10.75
C SER A 7 -11.05 15.68 11.02
N LEU A 8 -10.75 16.17 12.23
CA LEU A 8 -9.38 16.39 12.71
C LEU A 8 -8.49 15.13 12.63
N LYS A 9 -9.08 13.93 12.47
CA LYS A 9 -8.37 12.68 12.18
C LYS A 9 -7.60 12.72 10.84
N ASP A 10 -8.06 13.49 9.85
CA ASP A 10 -7.48 13.51 8.51
C ASP A 10 -6.16 14.30 8.46
N LYS A 11 -5.99 15.30 9.35
CA LYS A 11 -4.76 16.12 9.45
C LYS A 11 -3.57 15.35 10.03
N ILE A 12 -3.79 14.30 10.80
CA ILE A 12 -2.73 13.52 11.48
C ILE A 12 -2.05 12.52 10.50
N SER A 13 -2.63 12.28 9.31
CA SER A 13 -2.20 11.22 8.39
C SER A 13 -0.86 11.46 7.68
N PHE A 14 -0.40 12.70 7.52
CA PHE A 14 0.73 12.99 6.64
C PHE A 14 2.11 12.77 7.30
N LEU A 15 2.25 13.10 8.59
CA LEU A 15 3.52 12.96 9.34
C LEU A 15 3.80 11.52 9.82
N THR A 16 2.83 10.62 9.67
CA THR A 16 2.91 9.24 10.18
C THR A 16 3.03 8.18 9.07
N LEU A 17 3.03 8.59 7.81
CA LEU A 17 3.12 7.69 6.66
C LEU A 17 4.53 7.09 6.57
N LYS A 18 4.66 5.79 6.85
CA LYS A 18 5.95 5.07 6.80
C LYS A 18 6.07 4.26 5.53
N TYR A 19 7.11 4.54 4.74
CA TYR A 19 7.48 3.71 3.59
C TYR A 19 7.96 2.32 4.05
N PRO A 20 7.77 1.26 3.24
CA PRO A 20 8.45 0.00 3.48
C PRO A 20 9.97 0.21 3.58
N SER A 21 10.64 -0.48 4.50
CA SER A 21 12.10 -0.50 4.50
C SER A 21 12.65 -1.17 3.25
N THR A 22 13.93 -1.01 2.94
CA THR A 22 14.58 -1.64 1.78
C THR A 22 14.33 -3.15 1.75
N SER A 23 14.57 -3.85 2.86
CA SER A 23 14.32 -5.30 2.94
C SER A 23 12.85 -5.68 2.79
N GLN A 24 11.92 -4.87 3.32
CA GLN A 24 10.48 -5.06 3.13
C GLN A 24 10.10 -4.92 1.65
N MET A 25 10.61 -3.89 0.98
CA MET A 25 10.36 -3.63 -0.42
C MET A 25 10.91 -4.75 -1.30
N GLU A 26 12.15 -5.19 -1.07
CA GLU A 26 12.75 -6.31 -1.80
C GLU A 26 11.95 -7.60 -1.67
N ILE A 27 11.56 -7.98 -0.45
CA ILE A 27 10.75 -9.19 -0.21
C ILE A 27 9.37 -9.06 -0.86
N TRP A 28 8.75 -7.87 -0.80
CA TRP A 28 7.48 -7.59 -1.45
C TRP A 28 7.57 -7.67 -2.99
N GLN A 29 8.64 -7.13 -3.59
CA GLN A 29 8.90 -7.22 -5.03
C GLN A 29 9.14 -8.68 -5.46
N LEU A 30 9.95 -9.45 -4.73
CA LEU A 30 10.14 -10.88 -5.00
C LEU A 30 8.82 -11.66 -4.93
N LYS A 31 7.91 -11.29 -4.01
CA LYS A 31 6.61 -11.92 -3.94
C LYS A 31 5.74 -11.62 -5.17
N ARG A 32 5.87 -10.42 -5.73
CA ARG A 32 5.18 -10.00 -6.95
C ARG A 32 5.71 -10.66 -8.21
N THR A 33 6.97 -11.07 -8.25
CA THR A 33 7.55 -11.86 -9.36
C THR A 33 7.18 -13.36 -9.29
N ARG A 34 6.10 -13.70 -8.56
CA ARG A 34 5.53 -15.04 -8.39
C ARG A 34 6.37 -16.03 -7.57
N LEU A 35 7.40 -15.60 -6.85
CA LEU A 35 8.12 -16.49 -5.93
C LEU A 35 7.22 -16.89 -4.75
N THR A 36 7.34 -18.16 -4.35
CA THR A 36 6.71 -18.69 -3.13
C THR A 36 7.43 -18.17 -1.88
N GLY A 37 6.74 -18.18 -0.73
CA GLY A 37 7.39 -17.79 0.54
C GLY A 37 8.60 -18.67 0.88
N LYS A 38 8.59 -19.94 0.45
CA LYS A 38 9.74 -20.86 0.57
C LYS A 38 10.93 -20.42 -0.28
N GLN A 39 10.70 -20.09 -1.55
CA GLN A 39 11.77 -19.62 -2.46
C GLN A 39 12.37 -18.29 -1.99
N ILE A 40 11.53 -17.37 -1.51
CA ILE A 40 12.00 -16.09 -0.95
C ILE A 40 12.82 -16.32 0.31
N ALA A 41 12.35 -17.19 1.22
CA ALA A 41 13.06 -17.55 2.44
C ALA A 41 14.45 -18.11 2.14
N GLN A 42 14.56 -19.01 1.16
CA GLN A 42 15.84 -19.54 0.69
C GLN A 42 16.75 -18.44 0.11
N ARG A 43 16.22 -17.62 -0.80
CA ARG A 43 16.99 -16.56 -1.47
C ARG A 43 17.49 -15.48 -0.51
N LYS A 44 16.74 -15.18 0.54
CA LYS A 44 17.07 -14.17 1.55
C LYS A 44 17.72 -14.76 2.80
N GLN A 45 17.91 -16.08 2.87
CA GLN A 45 18.47 -16.80 4.02
C GLN A 45 17.74 -16.47 5.35
N ILE A 46 16.40 -16.42 5.31
CA ILE A 46 15.55 -16.15 6.48
C ILE A 46 14.44 -17.19 6.59
N SER A 47 13.77 -17.25 7.74
CA SER A 47 12.67 -18.18 7.94
C SER A 47 11.41 -17.81 7.12
N ARG A 48 10.58 -18.80 6.78
CA ARG A 48 9.28 -18.53 6.12
C ARG A 48 8.37 -17.64 6.97
N ALA A 49 8.45 -17.76 8.29
CA ALA A 49 7.72 -16.92 9.24
C ALA A 49 8.19 -15.46 9.15
N ALA A 50 9.50 -15.22 9.05
CA ALA A 50 10.06 -13.90 8.84
C ALA A 50 9.61 -13.31 7.50
N VAL A 51 9.61 -14.08 6.41
CA VAL A 51 9.06 -13.64 5.11
C VAL A 51 7.58 -13.23 5.25
N SER A 52 6.76 -14.05 5.88
CA SER A 52 5.33 -13.79 6.07
C SER A 52 5.08 -12.50 6.87
N LYS A 53 5.79 -12.34 8.00
CA LYS A 53 5.72 -11.13 8.83
C LYS A 53 6.15 -9.89 8.05
N THR A 54 7.27 -9.97 7.33
CA THR A 54 7.78 -8.88 6.50
C THR A 54 6.79 -8.48 5.41
N LEU A 55 6.19 -9.46 4.71
CA LEU A 55 5.16 -9.18 3.69
C LEU A 55 3.91 -8.55 4.28
N LYS A 56 3.47 -8.96 5.47
CA LYS A 56 2.33 -8.36 6.16
C LYS A 56 2.59 -6.88 6.45
N GLU A 57 3.74 -6.55 7.01
CA GLU A 57 4.13 -5.17 7.30
C GLU A 57 4.34 -4.33 6.03
N ALA A 58 4.96 -4.90 5.00
CA ALA A 58 5.11 -4.24 3.70
C ALA A 58 3.75 -3.92 3.08
N ASN A 59 2.82 -4.89 3.05
CA ASN A 59 1.48 -4.69 2.51
C ASN A 59 0.70 -3.61 3.28
N LYS A 60 0.81 -3.57 4.61
CA LYS A 60 0.17 -2.52 5.43
C LYS A 60 0.66 -1.13 5.03
N ARG A 61 1.97 -0.97 4.81
CA ARG A 61 2.59 0.29 4.40
C ARG A 61 2.22 0.68 2.97
N VAL A 62 2.27 -0.28 2.04
CA VAL A 62 1.86 -0.07 0.65
C VAL A 62 0.39 0.34 0.57
N MET A 63 -0.50 -0.30 1.34
CA MET A 63 -1.91 0.06 1.42
C MET A 63 -2.09 1.52 1.84
N ALA A 64 -1.46 1.93 2.95
CA ALA A 64 -1.53 3.30 3.44
C ALA A 64 -0.99 4.32 2.41
N LEU A 65 0.08 3.96 1.69
CA LEU A 65 0.63 4.80 0.61
C LEU A 65 -0.35 4.95 -0.55
N LEU A 66 -1.00 3.87 -0.98
CA LEU A 66 -1.99 3.88 -2.06
C LEU A 66 -3.24 4.68 -1.67
N GLU A 67 -3.76 4.49 -0.46
CA GLU A 67 -4.90 5.25 0.07
C GLU A 67 -4.56 6.74 0.18
N ASN A 68 -3.38 7.07 0.68
CA ASN A 68 -2.94 8.45 0.76
C ASN A 68 -2.78 9.08 -0.63
N GLY A 69 -2.17 8.35 -1.57
CA GLY A 69 -2.04 8.79 -2.96
C GLY A 69 -3.41 9.06 -3.61
N ALA A 70 -4.37 8.15 -3.43
CA ALA A 70 -5.73 8.34 -3.92
C ALA A 70 -6.41 9.58 -3.31
N ARG A 71 -6.31 9.74 -1.98
CA ARG A 71 -6.85 10.89 -1.25
C ARG A 71 -6.25 12.22 -1.73
N MET A 72 -4.93 12.28 -1.89
CA MET A 72 -4.25 13.48 -2.40
C MET A 72 -4.72 13.88 -3.80
N ASN A 73 -5.10 12.90 -4.62
CA ASN A 73 -5.57 13.11 -5.98
C ASN A 73 -7.10 13.15 -6.11
N LYS A 74 -7.83 13.19 -4.98
CA LYS A 74 -9.31 13.16 -4.92
C LYS A 74 -9.92 11.99 -5.72
N ILE A 75 -9.23 10.85 -5.71
CA ILE A 75 -9.70 9.61 -6.33
C ILE A 75 -10.52 8.84 -5.29
N HIS A 76 -11.78 8.55 -5.61
CA HIS A 76 -12.59 7.58 -4.91
C HIS A 76 -12.18 6.18 -5.33
N LEU A 77 -11.66 5.39 -4.40
CA LEU A 77 -11.14 4.05 -4.66
C LEU A 77 -12.28 3.03 -4.81
N ASP A 78 -12.28 2.30 -5.92
CA ASP A 78 -13.17 1.15 -6.16
C ASP A 78 -12.46 -0.17 -5.85
N LEU A 79 -11.15 -0.21 -6.10
CA LEU A 79 -10.33 -1.39 -5.94
C LEU A 79 -8.94 -1.02 -5.42
N LEU A 80 -8.46 -1.73 -4.41
CA LEU A 80 -7.11 -1.59 -3.89
C LEU A 80 -6.49 -2.98 -3.69
N SER A 81 -5.26 -3.14 -4.14
CA SER A 81 -4.46 -4.32 -3.83
C SER A 81 -3.04 -3.93 -3.46
N ALA A 82 -2.76 -3.91 -2.16
CA ALA A 82 -1.39 -3.71 -1.66
C ALA A 82 -0.46 -4.87 -2.05
N LYS A 83 -0.99 -6.09 -2.16
CA LYS A 83 -0.24 -7.28 -2.63
C LYS A 83 0.26 -7.09 -4.06
N PHE A 84 -0.57 -6.51 -4.93
CA PHE A 84 -0.22 -6.26 -6.33
C PHE A 84 0.26 -4.81 -6.57
N GLY A 85 0.31 -3.99 -5.53
CA GLY A 85 0.80 -2.62 -5.57
C GLY A 85 0.03 -1.69 -6.48
N PHE A 86 -1.28 -1.83 -6.57
CA PHE A 86 -2.12 -0.93 -7.36
C PHE A 86 -3.39 -0.55 -6.62
N ALA A 87 -3.93 0.60 -7.01
CA ALA A 87 -5.28 1.02 -6.66
C ALA A 87 -5.94 1.59 -7.92
N ARG A 88 -7.25 1.39 -8.05
CA ARG A 88 -8.07 1.89 -9.16
C ARG A 88 -9.29 2.57 -8.56
N GLY A 89 -9.69 3.66 -9.18
CA GLY A 89 -10.83 4.44 -8.76
C GLY A 89 -11.16 5.51 -9.78
N TYR A 90 -12.08 6.40 -9.40
CA TYR A 90 -12.51 7.51 -10.25
C TYR A 90 -12.38 8.84 -9.50
N ASN A 91 -12.16 9.92 -10.25
CA ASN A 91 -12.29 11.27 -9.74
C ASN A 91 -13.42 11.95 -10.52
N HIS A 92 -14.51 12.29 -9.84
CA HIS A 92 -15.72 12.86 -10.46
C HIS A 92 -15.49 14.24 -11.12
N VAL A 93 -14.40 14.92 -10.76
CA VAL A 93 -14.02 16.23 -11.32
C VAL A 93 -13.15 16.07 -12.57
N PHE A 94 -12.47 14.93 -12.72
CA PHE A 94 -11.52 14.71 -13.82
C PHE A 94 -12.25 14.22 -15.06
N LYS A 95 -12.57 15.14 -15.99
CA LYS A 95 -13.13 14.81 -17.30
C LYS A 95 -11.98 14.57 -18.29
N VAL A 96 -11.84 13.34 -18.76
CA VAL A 96 -10.99 13.04 -19.92
C VAL A 96 -11.69 13.62 -21.15
N ARG A 97 -11.04 14.57 -21.83
CA ARG A 97 -11.48 15.09 -23.14
C ARG A 97 -10.98 14.19 -24.25
#